data_AF-A0A925BLR2-F1
#
_entry.id   AF-A0A925BLR2-F1
#
_cell.length_a   1.000
_cell.length_b   1.000
_cell.length_c   1.000
_cell.angle_alpha   90.00
_cell.angle_beta   90.00
_cell.angle_gamma   90.00
#
_symmetry.space_group_name_H-M   'P 1'
#
loop_
_entity.id
_entity.type
_entity.pdbx_description
1 polymer ?
#
loop_
_entity_poly.entity_id
_entity_poly.type
_entity_poly.pdbx_seq_one_letter_code
_entity_poly.pdbx_strand_id
1 'polypeptide(L)'
;MSQSHSANTPERRLGSLLGILLAVILLSYVGSYAVLYQRGVAEVATYGPDAFFFYLPVRSVNESHDLTWHHRFLVFYNPLNWLHRQWFNGRTPCFSVLWDLS
;
A
#
# COMPACT_ATOMS: atom_id res chain seq x y z
N MET A 1 -15.95 22.46 47.39
CA MET A 1 -15.67 21.41 46.39
C MET A 1 -15.61 22.08 45.03
N SER A 2 -14.40 22.42 44.57
CA SER A 2 -14.18 23.16 43.32
C SER A 2 -14.26 22.19 42.15
N GLN A 3 -15.32 22.29 41.35
CA GLN A 3 -15.43 21.55 40.10
C GLN A 3 -14.46 22.17 39.10
N SER A 4 -13.33 21.50 38.90
CA SER A 4 -12.43 21.71 37.77
C SER A 4 -13.16 21.30 36.49
N HIS A 5 -13.98 22.22 35.98
CA HIS A 5 -14.58 22.11 34.65
C HIS A 5 -13.44 22.30 33.64
N SER A 6 -12.81 21.19 33.29
CA SER A 6 -11.73 21.12 32.32
C SER A 6 -12.21 21.78 31.02
N ALA A 7 -11.68 22.97 30.75
CA ALA A 7 -11.94 23.72 29.54
C ALA A 7 -11.50 22.88 28.34
N ASN A 8 -12.47 22.28 27.67
CA ASN A 8 -12.31 21.73 26.33
C ASN A 8 -12.18 22.91 25.36
N THR A 9 -11.01 23.54 25.33
CA THR A 9 -10.71 24.61 24.37
C THR A 9 -10.79 24.04 22.94
N PRO A 10 -11.42 24.76 21.99
CA PRO A 10 -11.67 24.28 20.63
C PRO A 10 -10.40 23.83 19.90
N GLU A 11 -9.26 24.43 20.24
CA GLU A 11 -7.93 24.07 19.71
C GLU A 11 -7.51 22.64 20.05
N ARG A 12 -7.79 22.16 21.27
CA ARG A 12 -7.46 20.78 21.68
C ARG A 12 -8.33 19.77 20.94
N ARG A 13 -9.61 20.09 20.71
CA ARG A 13 -10.53 19.24 19.93
C ARG A 13 -10.10 19.15 18.47
N LEU A 14 -9.69 20.26 17.87
CA LEU A 14 -9.18 20.27 16.49
C LEU A 14 -7.92 19.43 16.35
N GLY A 15 -6.97 19.55 17.29
CA GLY A 15 -5.77 18.72 17.33
C GLY A 15 -6.09 17.23 17.42
N SER A 16 -7.04 16.83 18.28
CA SER A 16 -7.48 15.43 18.38
C SER A 16 -8.17 14.93 17.11
N LEU A 17 -9.03 15.73 16.48
CA LEU A 17 -9.70 15.36 15.23
C LEU A 17 -8.70 15.20 14.08
N LEU A 18 -7.73 16.10 13.97
CA LEU A 18 -6.65 16.00 12.98
C LEU A 18 -5.77 14.76 13.24
N GLY A 19 -5.47 14.46 14.49
CA GLY A 19 -4.73 13.26 14.87
C GLY A 19 -5.47 11.97 14.49
N ILE A 20 -6.78 11.91 14.75
CA ILE A 20 -7.64 10.78 14.36
C ILE A 20 -7.69 10.65 12.84
N LEU A 21 -7.91 11.76 12.12
CA LEU A 21 -7.95 11.77 10.67
C LEU A 21 -6.64 11.26 10.08
N LEU A 22 -5.50 11.74 10.58
CA LEU A 22 -4.18 11.29 10.17
C LEU A 22 -3.98 9.80 10.45
N ALA A 23 -4.40 9.31 11.62
CA ALA A 23 -4.32 7.90 11.97
C ALA A 23 -5.16 7.03 11.03
N VAL A 24 -6.39 7.45 10.69
CA VAL A 24 -7.26 6.74 9.74
C VAL A 24 -6.63 6.71 8.34
N ILE A 25 -6.05 7.81 7.88
CA ILE A 25 -5.37 7.88 6.59
C ILE A 25 -4.17 6.92 6.56
N LEU A 26 -3.35 6.92 7.62
CA LEU A 26 -2.18 6.03 7.72
C LEU A 26 -2.58 4.56 7.77
N LEU A 27 -3.58 4.22 8.58
CA LEU A 27 -4.10 2.84 8.65
C LEU A 27 -4.69 2.40 7.31
N SER A 28 -5.41 3.29 6.63
CA SER A 28 -5.96 3.01 5.31
C SER A 28 -4.86 2.79 4.27
N TYR A 29 -3.81 3.61 4.29
CA TYR A 29 -2.66 3.50 3.41
C TYR A 29 -1.88 2.19 3.61
N VAL A 30 -1.63 1.80 4.86
CA VAL A 30 -0.94 0.53 5.16
C VAL A 30 -1.84 -0.67 4.88
N GLY A 31 -3.13 -0.57 5.22
CA GLY A 31 -4.10 -1.63 4.98
C GLY A 31 -4.32 -1.89 3.49
N SER A 32 -4.46 -0.85 2.67
CA SER A 32 -4.59 -0.99 1.23
C SER A 32 -3.35 -1.61 0.59
N TYR A 33 -2.16 -1.24 1.08
CA TYR A 33 -0.91 -1.91 0.68
C TYR A 33 -0.94 -3.40 1.02
N ALA A 34 -1.30 -3.77 2.26
CA ALA A 34 -1.30 -5.16 2.70
C ALA A 34 -2.25 -6.04 1.85
N VAL A 35 -3.45 -5.53 1.56
CA VAL A 35 -4.42 -6.24 0.70
C VAL A 35 -3.89 -6.44 -0.71
N LEU A 36 -3.33 -5.39 -1.33
CA LEU A 36 -2.80 -5.48 -2.69
C LEU A 36 -1.56 -6.38 -2.76
N TYR A 37 -0.69 -6.32 -1.75
CA TYR A 37 0.48 -7.19 -1.65
C TYR A 37 0.08 -8.65 -1.55
N GLN A 38 -0.83 -8.99 -0.63
CA GLN A 38 -1.29 -10.37 -0.44
C GLN A 38 -1.93 -10.92 -1.71
N ARG A 39 -2.78 -10.13 -2.38
CA ARG A 39 -3.38 -10.53 -3.65
C ARG A 39 -2.31 -10.77 -4.73
N GLY A 40 -1.39 -9.82 -4.90
CA GLY A 40 -0.32 -9.93 -5.89
C GLY A 40 0.57 -11.15 -5.66
N VAL A 41 0.97 -11.39 -4.41
CA VAL A 41 1.78 -12.57 -4.03
C VAL A 41 1.02 -13.86 -4.25
N ALA A 42 -0.27 -13.91 -3.90
CA ALA A 42 -1.10 -15.10 -4.12
C ALA A 42 -1.25 -15.43 -5.61
N GLU A 43 -1.45 -14.42 -6.45
CA GLU A 43 -1.50 -14.62 -7.92
C GLU A 43 -0.19 -15.20 -8.44
N VAL A 44 0.95 -14.64 -8.00
CA VAL A 44 2.25 -15.04 -8.56
C VAL A 44 2.88 -16.26 -7.90
N ALA A 45 2.30 -16.76 -6.81
CA ALA A 45 2.70 -18.02 -6.21
C ALA A 45 2.59 -19.19 -7.21
N THR A 46 1.69 -19.08 -8.18
CA THR A 46 1.50 -20.08 -9.25
C THR A 46 2.63 -20.09 -10.29
N TYR A 47 3.36 -18.98 -10.44
CA TYR A 47 4.46 -18.83 -11.41
C TYR A 47 5.84 -19.14 -10.83
N GLY A 48 5.95 -19.30 -9.50
CA GLY A 48 7.18 -19.75 -8.83
C GLY A 48 7.60 -18.92 -7.61
N PRO A 49 8.67 -19.36 -6.93
CA PRO A 49 9.17 -18.71 -5.71
C PRO A 49 9.74 -17.30 -5.98
N ASP A 50 10.34 -17.09 -7.14
CA ASP A 50 11.01 -15.83 -7.50
C ASP A 50 10.15 -14.89 -8.35
N ALA A 51 8.87 -15.22 -8.55
CA ALA A 51 7.98 -14.42 -9.35
C ALA A 51 7.72 -13.05 -8.69
N PHE A 52 7.91 -11.99 -9.48
CA PHE A 52 7.57 -10.61 -9.11
C PHE A 52 6.06 -10.43 -9.07
N PHE A 53 5.55 -9.73 -8.06
CA PHE A 53 4.11 -9.49 -7.95
C PHE A 53 3.67 -8.22 -8.67
N PHE A 54 2.38 -8.15 -9.01
CA PHE A 54 1.74 -6.99 -9.60
C PHE A 54 0.66 -6.40 -8.68
N TYR A 55 0.59 -5.06 -8.63
CA TYR A 55 -0.50 -4.31 -7.98
C TYR A 55 -1.85 -4.39 -8.71
N LEU A 56 -1.87 -4.94 -9.92
CA LEU A 56 -3.06 -5.22 -10.71
C LEU A 56 -3.11 -6.72 -10.99
N PRO A 57 -4.29 -7.28 -11.28
CA PRO A 57 -4.40 -8.68 -11.67
C PRO A 57 -3.51 -8.97 -12.88
N VAL A 58 -2.72 -10.04 -12.82
CA VAL A 58 -1.76 -10.42 -13.89
C VAL A 58 -2.47 -10.52 -15.24
N ARG A 59 -3.69 -11.07 -15.26
CA ARG A 59 -4.55 -11.15 -16.45
C ARG A 59 -4.81 -9.77 -17.07
N SER A 60 -5.16 -8.78 -16.26
CA SER A 60 -5.43 -7.42 -16.75
C SER A 60 -4.19 -6.76 -17.31
N VAL A 61 -3.03 -7.01 -16.69
CA VAL A 61 -1.74 -6.50 -17.17
C VAL A 61 -1.37 -7.13 -18.51
N ASN A 62 -1.58 -8.44 -18.66
CA ASN A 62 -1.30 -9.18 -19.89
C ASN A 62 -2.28 -8.87 -21.04
N GLU A 63 -3.56 -8.65 -20.77
CA GLU A 63 -4.55 -8.34 -21.81
C GLU A 63 -4.45 -6.91 -22.33
N SER A 64 -4.13 -5.95 -21.46
CA SER A 64 -4.09 -4.52 -21.83
C SER A 64 -2.71 -4.02 -22.24
N HIS A 65 -1.64 -4.72 -21.84
CA HIS A 65 -0.26 -4.23 -21.86
C HIS A 65 -0.06 -2.84 -21.20
N ASP A 66 -1.07 -2.35 -20.46
CA ASP A 66 -1.05 -1.05 -19.80
C ASP A 66 -0.60 -1.20 -18.35
N LEU A 67 0.61 -0.70 -18.07
CA LEU A 67 1.21 -0.70 -16.75
C LEU A 67 1.01 0.63 -16.01
N THR A 68 0.26 1.60 -16.55
CA THR A 68 0.14 2.96 -15.98
C THR A 68 -0.29 2.93 -14.53
N TRP A 69 -1.40 2.24 -14.25
CA TRP A 69 -1.93 2.13 -12.88
C TRP A 69 -1.02 1.32 -11.95
N HIS A 70 -0.38 0.27 -12.48
CA HIS A 70 0.61 -0.50 -11.75
C HIS A 70 1.79 0.37 -11.32
N HIS A 71 2.32 1.19 -12.24
CA HIS A 71 3.44 2.08 -11.98
C HIS A 71 3.07 3.19 -10.98
N ARG A 72 1.84 3.73 -11.07
CA ARG A 72 1.32 4.68 -10.07
C ARG A 72 1.29 4.07 -8.67
N PHE A 73 0.81 2.83 -8.52
CA PHE A 73 0.83 2.15 -7.22
C PHE A 73 2.26 1.85 -6.74
N LEU A 74 3.17 1.48 -7.65
CA LEU A 74 4.55 1.23 -7.32
C LEU A 74 5.22 2.48 -6.71
N VAL A 75 5.01 3.65 -7.34
CA VAL A 75 5.52 4.93 -6.83
C VAL A 75 4.84 5.30 -5.50
N PHE A 76 3.51 5.19 -5.44
CA PHE A 76 2.72 5.57 -4.26
C PHE A 76 3.05 4.72 -3.02
N TYR A 77 3.30 3.43 -3.19
CA TYR A 77 3.66 2.49 -2.13
C TYR A 77 5.16 2.26 -2.00
N ASN A 78 6.01 3.02 -2.70
CA ASN A 78 7.47 2.83 -2.66
C ASN A 78 8.05 2.81 -1.24
N PRO A 79 7.64 3.69 -0.30
CA PRO A 79 8.12 3.62 1.08
C PRO A 79 7.78 2.30 1.77
N LEU A 80 6.55 1.78 1.57
CA LEU A 80 6.12 0.51 2.14
C LEU A 80 6.79 -0.69 1.47
N ASN A 81 7.00 -0.66 0.15
CA ASN A 81 7.77 -1.68 -0.56
C ASN A 81 9.19 -1.81 0.00
N TRP A 82 9.87 -0.68 0.19
CA TRP A 82 11.20 -0.65 0.76
C TRP A 82 11.21 -1.19 2.20
N LEU A 83 10.30 -0.69 3.04
CA LEU A 83 10.19 -1.10 4.44
C LEU A 83 9.89 -2.60 4.57
N HIS A 84 8.93 -3.08 3.79
CA HIS A 84 8.48 -4.47 3.82
C HIS A 84 9.59 -5.42 3.37
N ARG A 85 10.34 -5.05 2.34
CA ARG A 85 11.52 -5.81 1.90
C ARG A 85 12.62 -5.81 2.95
N GLN A 86 12.96 -4.64 3.50
CA GLN A 86 14.10 -4.48 4.40
C GLN A 86 13.89 -5.15 5.77
N TRP A 87 12.65 -5.13 6.29
CA TRP A 87 12.37 -5.62 7.64
C TRP A 87 11.65 -6.96 7.69
N PHE A 88 10.92 -7.33 6.63
CA PHE A 88 10.07 -8.53 6.64
C PHE A 88 10.37 -9.49 5.47
N ASN A 89 11.45 -9.27 4.73
CA ASN A 89 11.80 -10.05 3.53
C ASN A 89 10.65 -10.13 2.51
N GLY A 90 9.84 -9.07 2.40
CA GLY A 90 8.76 -8.99 1.43
C GLY A 90 9.28 -9.11 -0.02
N ARG A 91 8.54 -9.85 -0.85
CA ARG A 91 8.77 -9.94 -2.31
C ARG A 91 8.83 -8.57 -2.99
N THR A 92 9.59 -8.51 -4.07
CA THR A 92 9.78 -7.31 -4.91
C THR A 92 8.62 -7.15 -5.90
N PRO A 93 8.04 -5.94 -6.06
CA PRO A 93 7.07 -5.68 -7.13
C PRO A 93 7.77 -5.73 -8.50
N CYS A 94 7.01 -6.05 -9.54
CA CYS A 94 7.50 -5.90 -10.91
C CYS A 94 7.74 -4.42 -11.23
N PHE A 95 8.89 -4.05 -11.82
CA PHE A 95 9.16 -2.66 -12.21
C PHE A 95 8.86 -2.41 -13.70
N SER A 96 9.10 -3.42 -14.54
CA SER A 96 8.90 -3.39 -15.97
C SER A 96 8.65 -4.79 -16.50
N VAL A 97 7.88 -4.88 -17.58
CA VAL A 97 7.63 -6.11 -18.33
C VAL A 97 8.01 -5.85 -19.78
N LEU A 98 8.78 -6.75 -20.38
CA LEU A 98 8.97 -6.83 -21.82
C LEU A 98 7.92 -7.80 -22.37
N TRP A 99 7.09 -7.29 -23.29
CA TRP A 99 6.07 -8.07 -23.98
C TRP A 99 6.64 -8.71 -25.24
N ASP A 100 6.11 -9.87 -25.62
CA ASP A 100 6.30 -10.50 -26.95
C ASP A 100 7.77 -10.74 -27.37
N LEU A 101 8.63 -11.18 -26.43
CA LEU A 101 10.00 -11.63 -26.73
C LEU A 101 10.09 -13.05 -27.33
N SER A 102 8.98 -13.59 -27.86
CA SER A 102 8.93 -14.91 -28.51
C SER A 102 9.42 -14.86 -29.96
#